data_AF-A0A3E0P909-F1
#
_entry.id   AF-A0A3E0P909-F1
#
_cell.length_a   1.000
_cell.length_b   1.000
_cell.length_c   1.000
_cell.angle_alpha   90.00
_cell.angle_beta   90.00
_cell.angle_gamma   90.00
#
_symmetry.space_group_name_H-M   'P 1'
#
loop_
_entity.id
_entity.type
_entity.pdbx_description
1 polymer ?
#
loop_
_entity_poly.entity_id
_entity_poly.type
_entity_poly.pdbx_seq_one_letter_code
_entity_poly.pdbx_strand_id
1 'polypeptide(L)'
;MPSNINHWVPTEGLGQKTFQQCWYASYRMIYWSLGKNIDSVKTKLETVIDFPEAMKEGLLDNDYMKCATALGFDAWLGKHFNQKRGWSDVGMSDGAEALYAVLKKGPVWVSRKNDSGSFHITVLRGYDDSDGYFVYNNPYPGPKDAVVQRMRSDFYARGITYAAGSVQRSRK
;
A
#
# COMPACT_ATOMS: atom_id res chain seq x y z
N MET A 1 22.15 -9.02 1.04
CA MET A 1 21.69 -8.03 2.04
C MET A 1 20.72 -7.08 1.39
N PRO A 2 19.71 -6.57 2.12
CA PRO A 2 18.82 -5.51 1.63
C PRO A 2 19.65 -4.28 1.22
N SER A 3 19.24 -3.64 0.14
CA SER A 3 19.76 -2.35 -0.31
C SER A 3 18.65 -1.32 -0.30
N ASN A 4 19.03 -0.04 -0.24
CA ASN A 4 18.10 1.07 -0.41
C ASN A 4 17.19 0.92 -1.63
N ILE A 5 15.90 1.21 -1.42
CA ILE A 5 14.89 1.31 -2.48
C ILE A 5 14.20 2.66 -2.32
N ASN A 6 14.05 3.40 -3.41
CA ASN A 6 13.31 4.64 -3.42
C ASN A 6 12.54 4.81 -4.73
N HIS A 7 11.32 4.30 -4.77
CA HIS A 7 10.42 4.55 -5.88
C HIS A 7 9.86 5.97 -5.80
N TRP A 8 9.74 6.61 -6.96
CA TRP A 8 9.00 7.85 -7.08
C TRP A 8 7.51 7.57 -6.92
N VAL A 9 6.87 8.22 -5.94
CA VAL A 9 5.42 8.20 -5.74
C VAL A 9 4.99 9.60 -5.32
N PRO A 10 4.15 10.29 -6.10
CA PRO A 10 3.72 11.64 -5.78
C PRO A 10 2.85 11.66 -4.52
N THR A 11 2.85 12.80 -3.84
CA THR A 11 2.07 13.05 -2.63
C THR A 11 1.14 14.25 -2.76
N GLU A 12 1.50 15.22 -3.61
CA GLU A 12 0.79 16.48 -3.77
C GLU A 12 -0.62 16.25 -4.34
N GLY A 13 -1.65 16.78 -3.68
CA GLY A 13 -3.05 16.61 -4.09
C GLY A 13 -3.62 15.20 -3.92
N LEU A 14 -2.88 14.31 -3.22
CA LEU A 14 -3.21 12.89 -3.06
C LEU A 14 -3.44 12.49 -1.60
N GLY A 15 -3.76 13.46 -0.74
CA GLY A 15 -4.31 13.20 0.58
C GLY A 15 -5.74 12.62 0.52
N GLN A 16 -6.17 11.91 1.57
CA GLN A 16 -7.56 11.45 1.69
C GLN A 16 -8.46 12.56 2.26
N LYS A 17 -9.64 12.77 1.65
CA LYS A 17 -10.57 13.79 2.17
C LYS A 17 -11.32 13.34 3.42
N THR A 18 -11.58 12.05 3.56
CA THR A 18 -12.26 11.46 4.71
C THR A 18 -11.55 10.19 5.15
N PHE A 19 -11.84 9.69 6.36
CA PHE A 19 -11.26 8.45 6.90
C PHE A 19 -11.52 7.22 6.01
N GLN A 20 -12.59 7.23 5.23
CA GLN A 20 -13.01 6.13 4.36
C GLN A 20 -12.26 6.10 3.01
N GLN A 21 -11.49 7.14 2.66
CA GLN A 21 -10.96 7.33 1.30
C GLN A 21 -9.47 7.03 1.14
N CYS A 22 -8.81 6.46 2.16
CA CYS A 22 -7.39 6.09 2.10
C CYS A 22 -7.05 5.16 0.93
N TRP A 23 -7.99 4.25 0.58
CA TRP A 23 -7.86 3.33 -0.55
C TRP A 23 -7.77 4.07 -1.89
N TYR A 24 -8.68 5.02 -2.12
CA TYR A 24 -8.80 5.74 -3.38
C TYR A 24 -7.60 6.66 -3.61
N ALA A 25 -7.21 7.41 -2.57
CA ALA A 25 -5.99 8.21 -2.57
C ALA A 25 -4.76 7.36 -2.91
N SER A 26 -4.63 6.18 -2.29
CA SER A 26 -3.50 5.27 -2.53
C SER A 26 -3.47 4.67 -3.93
N TYR A 27 -4.63 4.35 -4.51
CA TYR A 27 -4.69 3.92 -5.91
C TYR A 27 -4.30 5.03 -6.88
N ARG A 28 -4.72 6.26 -6.64
CA ARG A 28 -4.31 7.42 -7.45
C ARG A 28 -2.81 7.68 -7.36
N MET A 29 -2.21 7.55 -6.16
CA MET A 29 -0.76 7.65 -5.96
C MET A 29 0.01 6.65 -6.83
N ILE A 30 -0.40 5.38 -6.83
CA ILE A 30 0.25 4.36 -7.67
C ILE A 30 -0.04 4.60 -9.15
N TYR A 31 -1.27 4.99 -9.54
CA TYR A 31 -1.55 5.29 -10.95
C TYR A 31 -0.66 6.42 -11.48
N TRP A 32 -0.50 7.48 -10.69
CA TRP A 32 0.35 8.59 -11.07
C TRP A 32 1.82 8.20 -11.12
N SER A 33 2.31 7.40 -10.15
CA SER A 33 3.70 6.93 -10.17
C SER A 33 4.03 6.12 -11.43
N LEU A 34 3.01 5.51 -12.05
CA LEU A 34 3.11 4.76 -13.31
C LEU A 34 2.92 5.62 -14.57
N GLY A 35 2.83 6.94 -14.44
CA GLY A 35 2.55 7.85 -15.55
C GLY A 35 1.16 7.68 -16.16
N LYS A 36 0.22 7.07 -15.43
CA LYS A 36 -1.17 6.90 -15.87
C LYS A 36 -2.02 8.09 -15.43
N ASN A 37 -3.11 8.32 -16.15
CA ASN A 37 -4.11 9.31 -15.78
C ASN A 37 -4.82 8.91 -14.47
N ILE A 38 -4.63 9.70 -13.41
CA ILE A 38 -5.21 9.48 -12.09
C ILE A 38 -6.74 9.52 -12.09
N ASP A 39 -7.35 10.24 -13.03
CA ASP A 39 -8.81 10.37 -13.10
C ASP A 39 -9.47 9.10 -13.65
N SER A 40 -8.70 8.28 -14.38
CA SER A 40 -9.18 6.98 -14.88
C SER A 40 -9.38 5.93 -13.79
N VAL A 41 -8.83 6.15 -12.58
CA VAL A 41 -8.99 5.22 -11.44
C VAL A 41 -10.47 5.08 -11.11
N LYS A 42 -11.20 6.20 -10.99
CA LYS A 42 -12.64 6.18 -10.67
C LYS A 42 -13.41 5.33 -11.69
N THR A 43 -13.30 5.66 -12.97
CA THR A 43 -14.04 4.96 -14.04
C THR A 43 -13.73 3.46 -14.09
N LYS A 44 -12.48 3.06 -13.81
CA LYS A 44 -12.13 1.64 -13.74
C LYS A 44 -12.78 0.93 -12.55
N LEU A 45 -12.82 1.59 -11.39
CA LEU A 45 -13.37 1.00 -10.18
C LEU A 45 -14.89 0.94 -10.19
N GLU A 46 -15.56 1.92 -10.80
CA GLU A 46 -17.02 1.90 -11.01
C GLU A 46 -17.52 0.67 -11.80
N THR A 47 -16.63 -0.04 -12.52
CA THR A 47 -17.00 -1.28 -13.22
C THR A 47 -17.01 -2.54 -12.34
N VAL A 48 -16.47 -2.47 -11.12
CA VAL A 48 -16.25 -3.64 -10.26
C VAL A 48 -16.75 -3.50 -8.83
N ILE A 49 -17.12 -2.29 -8.40
CA ILE A 49 -17.64 -1.98 -7.06
C ILE A 49 -18.73 -0.90 -7.11
N ASP A 50 -19.54 -0.80 -6.04
CA ASP A 50 -20.35 0.39 -5.78
C ASP A 50 -19.42 1.51 -5.28
N PHE A 51 -18.94 2.32 -6.23
CA PHE A 51 -17.98 3.39 -5.93
C PHE A 51 -18.57 4.48 -5.01
N PRO A 52 -19.81 4.98 -5.21
CA PRO A 52 -20.46 5.88 -4.26
C PRO A 52 -20.51 5.35 -2.83
N GLU A 53 -20.91 4.09 -2.64
CA GLU A 53 -20.94 3.46 -1.31
C GLU A 53 -19.53 3.34 -0.73
N ALA A 54 -18.55 2.86 -1.50
CA ALA A 54 -17.17 2.72 -1.04
C ALA A 54 -16.51 4.07 -0.67
N MET A 55 -16.89 5.16 -1.33
CA MET A 55 -16.43 6.52 -1.00
C MET A 55 -17.03 7.05 0.31
N LYS A 56 -18.19 6.53 0.72
CA LYS A 56 -18.92 6.91 1.92
C LYS A 56 -18.57 6.03 3.12
N GLU A 57 -18.53 4.71 2.93
CA GLU A 57 -18.38 3.72 4.01
C GLU A 57 -16.96 3.10 4.06
N GLY A 58 -16.20 3.24 2.99
CA GLY A 58 -14.88 2.62 2.83
C GLY A 58 -14.93 1.40 1.92
N LEU A 59 -13.77 0.99 1.42
CA LEU A 59 -13.66 -0.19 0.56
C LEU A 59 -13.72 -1.46 1.41
N LEU A 60 -14.59 -2.40 1.02
CA LEU A 60 -14.68 -3.70 1.66
C LEU A 60 -13.47 -4.59 1.33
N ASP A 61 -13.08 -5.44 2.28
CA ASP A 61 -11.92 -6.34 2.13
C ASP A 61 -12.04 -7.28 0.92
N ASN A 62 -13.25 -7.76 0.60
CA ASN A 62 -13.52 -8.65 -0.53
C ASN A 62 -13.43 -7.93 -1.89
N ASP A 63 -13.52 -6.61 -1.92
CA ASP A 63 -13.48 -5.82 -3.14
C ASP A 63 -12.05 -5.39 -3.50
N TYR A 64 -11.11 -5.51 -2.57
CA TYR A 64 -9.72 -5.15 -2.78
C TYR A 64 -9.12 -5.78 -4.04
N MET A 65 -9.19 -7.12 -4.14
CA MET A 65 -8.59 -7.84 -5.26
C MET A 65 -9.28 -7.51 -6.59
N LYS A 66 -10.58 -7.22 -6.56
CA LYS A 66 -11.33 -6.77 -7.75
C LYS A 66 -10.81 -5.43 -8.24
N CYS A 67 -10.67 -4.47 -7.32
CA CYS A 67 -10.12 -3.14 -7.60
C CYS A 67 -8.69 -3.22 -8.13
N ALA A 68 -7.80 -3.94 -7.45
CA ALA A 68 -6.41 -4.11 -7.88
C ALA A 68 -6.32 -4.74 -9.29
N THR A 69 -7.12 -5.76 -9.57
CA THR A 69 -7.19 -6.41 -10.89
C THR A 69 -7.71 -5.45 -11.97
N ALA A 70 -8.80 -4.70 -11.71
CA ALA A 70 -9.34 -3.71 -12.64
C ALA A 70 -8.34 -2.59 -12.96
N LEU A 71 -7.46 -2.28 -12.00
CA LEU A 71 -6.38 -1.32 -12.14
C LEU A 71 -5.12 -1.90 -12.82
N GLY A 72 -5.06 -3.21 -13.03
CA GLY A 72 -3.96 -3.92 -13.68
C GLY A 72 -2.77 -4.20 -12.75
N PHE A 73 -3.02 -4.36 -11.46
CA PHE A 73 -2.01 -4.74 -10.47
C PHE A 73 -2.01 -6.24 -10.23
N ASP A 74 -0.86 -6.78 -9.84
CA ASP A 74 -0.78 -8.11 -9.24
C ASP A 74 -1.17 -7.97 -7.77
N ALA A 75 -2.26 -8.62 -7.39
CA ALA A 75 -2.74 -8.64 -6.00
C ALA A 75 -2.38 -9.96 -5.32
N TRP A 76 -2.19 -9.91 -4.01
CA TRP A 76 -1.92 -11.09 -3.19
C TRP A 76 -2.55 -10.96 -1.81
N LEU A 77 -2.74 -12.10 -1.15
CA LEU A 77 -3.18 -12.14 0.23
C LEU A 77 -2.04 -11.72 1.16
N GLY A 78 -2.35 -10.87 2.15
CA GLY A 78 -1.35 -10.31 3.06
C GLY A 78 -0.75 -11.30 4.06
N LYS A 79 -1.28 -12.53 4.13
CA LYS A 79 -0.85 -13.60 5.06
C LYS A 79 0.65 -13.93 4.97
N HIS A 80 1.26 -13.71 3.81
CA HIS A 80 2.67 -14.00 3.57
C HIS A 80 3.61 -12.96 4.20
N PHE A 81 3.11 -11.79 4.59
CA PHE A 81 3.91 -10.68 5.12
C PHE A 81 3.65 -10.42 6.60
N ASN A 82 2.47 -10.78 7.11
CA ASN A 82 2.14 -10.65 8.52
C ASN A 82 2.75 -11.79 9.34
N GLN A 83 4.08 -11.83 9.38
CA GLN A 83 4.84 -12.77 10.18
C GLN A 83 5.53 -12.03 11.31
N LYS A 84 5.35 -12.55 12.52
CA LYS A 84 6.11 -12.08 13.69
C LYS A 84 7.56 -12.49 13.50
N ARG A 85 8.45 -11.65 13.99
CA ARG A 85 9.88 -11.96 14.06
C ARG A 85 10.08 -13.25 14.89
N GLY A 86 10.76 -14.23 14.32
CA GLY A 86 11.23 -15.43 14.99
C GLY A 86 12.37 -15.12 15.96
N TRP A 87 12.59 -16.00 16.92
CA TRP A 87 13.66 -15.85 17.92
C TRP A 87 15.08 -15.93 17.29
N SER A 88 15.19 -16.54 16.11
CA SER A 88 16.42 -16.70 15.33
C SER A 88 16.59 -15.67 14.21
N ASP A 89 15.65 -14.73 14.04
CA ASP A 89 15.71 -13.76 12.94
C ASP A 89 16.80 -12.72 13.21
N VAL A 90 17.88 -12.78 12.41
CA VAL A 90 18.92 -11.75 12.36
C VAL A 90 18.61 -10.81 11.20
N GLY A 91 18.39 -9.52 11.48
CA GLY A 91 17.96 -8.54 10.48
C GLY A 91 16.44 -8.35 10.42
N MET A 92 15.82 -8.58 9.27
CA MET A 92 14.37 -8.46 9.05
C MET A 92 13.65 -9.77 9.40
N SER A 93 12.35 -9.71 9.71
CA SER A 93 11.51 -10.92 9.73
C SER A 93 11.27 -11.47 8.33
N ASP A 94 10.96 -12.76 8.22
CA ASP A 94 10.57 -13.42 6.95
C ASP A 94 9.48 -12.63 6.19
N GLY A 95 8.50 -12.10 6.93
CA GLY A 95 7.43 -11.27 6.36
C GLY A 95 7.92 -9.93 5.80
N ALA A 96 8.88 -9.29 6.46
CA ALA A 96 9.52 -8.08 5.97
C ALA A 96 10.44 -8.37 4.76
N GLU A 97 11.15 -9.50 4.74
CA GLU A 97 11.93 -9.92 3.56
C GLU A 97 11.04 -10.18 2.34
N ALA A 98 9.93 -10.89 2.53
CA ALA A 98 8.95 -11.12 1.47
C ALA A 98 8.38 -9.80 0.93
N LEU A 99 8.07 -8.84 1.82
CA LEU A 99 7.54 -7.54 1.42
C LEU A 99 8.60 -6.71 0.68
N TYR A 100 9.84 -6.75 1.15
CA TYR A 100 10.98 -6.12 0.47
C TYR A 100 11.17 -6.69 -0.95
N ALA A 101 11.05 -8.02 -1.11
CA ALA A 101 11.16 -8.67 -2.43
C ALA A 101 10.07 -8.22 -3.41
N VAL A 102 8.86 -7.97 -2.91
CA VAL A 102 7.77 -7.38 -3.68
C VAL A 102 8.06 -5.92 -4.01
N LEU A 103 8.50 -5.14 -3.03
CA LEU A 103 8.82 -3.72 -3.19
C LEU A 103 9.90 -3.49 -4.24
N LYS A 104 10.86 -4.40 -4.43
CA LYS A 104 11.84 -4.31 -5.53
C LYS A 104 11.21 -4.19 -6.92
N LYS A 105 9.97 -4.65 -7.10
CA LYS A 105 9.25 -4.61 -8.39
C LYS A 105 8.55 -3.26 -8.64
N GLY A 106 8.35 -2.45 -7.61
CA GLY A 106 7.66 -1.16 -7.70
C GLY A 106 6.94 -0.78 -6.40
N PRO A 107 6.31 0.41 -6.36
CA PRO A 107 5.47 0.83 -5.23
C PRO A 107 4.37 -0.19 -4.93
N VAL A 108 4.12 -0.40 -3.64
CA VAL A 108 3.19 -1.42 -3.17
C VAL A 108 2.04 -0.75 -2.44
N TRP A 109 0.83 -1.05 -2.86
CA TRP A 109 -0.37 -0.73 -2.10
C TRP A 109 -0.47 -1.71 -0.93
N VAL A 110 -0.66 -1.21 0.29
CA VAL A 110 -0.69 -2.06 1.48
C VAL A 110 -1.86 -1.69 2.39
N SER A 111 -2.76 -2.65 2.65
CA SER A 111 -3.74 -2.57 3.74
C SER A 111 -3.09 -3.00 5.05
N ARG A 112 -3.22 -2.16 6.08
CA ARG A 112 -2.63 -2.36 7.40
C ARG A 112 -3.64 -2.04 8.50
N LYS A 113 -3.48 -2.65 9.67
CA LYS A 113 -4.11 -2.16 10.89
C LYS A 113 -3.23 -1.07 11.50
N ASN A 114 -3.84 0.05 11.86
CA ASN A 114 -3.21 1.05 12.72
C ASN A 114 -3.25 0.59 14.20
N ASP A 115 -2.70 1.39 15.10
CA ASP A 115 -2.64 1.06 16.54
C ASP A 115 -4.03 1.03 17.20
N SER A 116 -5.04 1.69 16.63
CA SER A 116 -6.44 1.60 17.07
C SER A 116 -7.17 0.38 16.51
N GLY A 117 -6.49 -0.51 15.76
CA GLY A 117 -7.06 -1.70 15.14
C GLY A 117 -7.89 -1.43 13.88
N SER A 118 -8.00 -0.18 13.46
CA SER A 118 -8.71 0.24 12.24
C SER A 118 -7.88 -0.08 11.00
N PHE A 119 -8.56 -0.46 9.92
CA PHE A 119 -7.92 -0.67 8.64
C PHE A 119 -7.52 0.67 8.03
N HIS A 120 -6.32 0.71 7.48
CA HIS A 120 -5.76 1.89 6.83
C HIS A 120 -4.88 1.46 5.68
N ILE A 121 -4.87 2.26 4.63
CA ILE A 121 -4.19 1.93 3.38
C ILE A 121 -3.11 2.96 3.11
N THR A 122 -1.93 2.45 2.76
CA THR A 122 -0.74 3.25 2.48
C THR A 122 -0.05 2.74 1.22
N VAL A 123 0.84 3.55 0.64
CA VAL A 123 1.70 3.15 -0.47
C VAL A 123 3.14 3.02 0.01
N LEU A 124 3.62 1.78 0.15
CA LEU A 124 5.02 1.50 0.42
C LEU A 124 5.84 1.82 -0.82
N ARG A 125 6.81 2.73 -0.68
CA ARG A 125 7.61 3.26 -1.81
C ARG A 125 9.10 3.03 -1.67
N GLY A 126 9.58 2.69 -0.48
CA GLY A 126 11.01 2.58 -0.27
C GLY A 126 11.40 1.76 0.94
N TYR A 127 12.69 1.49 1.01
CA TYR A 127 13.39 0.84 2.11
C TYR A 127 14.69 1.60 2.33
N ASP A 128 14.96 1.93 3.58
CA ASP A 128 16.18 2.57 4.06
C ASP A 128 17.01 1.53 4.83
N ASP A 129 18.14 1.13 4.25
CA ASP A 129 18.99 0.04 4.75
C ASP A 129 19.89 0.45 5.91
N SER A 130 20.17 1.74 6.11
CA SER A 130 21.01 2.20 7.23
C SER A 130 20.32 1.93 8.56
N ASP A 131 19.00 2.07 8.57
CA ASP A 131 18.19 2.03 9.79
C ASP A 131 17.23 0.82 9.81
N GLY A 132 17.02 0.15 8.67
CA GLY A 132 16.06 -0.95 8.53
C GLY A 132 14.58 -0.49 8.52
N TYR A 133 14.29 0.61 7.83
CA TYR A 133 12.96 1.21 7.79
C TYR A 133 12.31 1.08 6.41
N PHE A 134 11.03 0.74 6.40
CA PHE A 134 10.20 0.98 5.24
C PHE A 134 9.76 2.45 5.18
N VAL A 135 9.75 3.00 3.98
CA VAL A 135 9.28 4.36 3.66
C VAL A 135 7.97 4.25 2.88
N TYR A 136 6.93 4.92 3.36
CA TYR A 136 5.60 4.82 2.78
C TYR A 136 4.90 6.18 2.73
N ASN A 137 4.02 6.36 1.74
CA ASN A 137 3.12 7.49 1.65
C ASN A 137 1.83 7.15 2.39
N ASN A 138 1.50 7.98 3.37
CA ASN A 138 0.27 7.92 4.15
C ASN A 138 -0.71 8.98 3.64
N PRO A 139 -1.88 8.61 3.11
CA PRO A 139 -2.86 9.59 2.65
C PRO A 139 -3.50 10.41 3.80
N TYR A 140 -3.35 10.00 5.06
CA TYR A 140 -3.80 10.71 6.26
C TYR A 140 -2.68 11.58 6.87
N PRO A 141 -2.95 12.77 7.48
CA PRO A 141 -4.26 13.40 7.75
C PRO A 141 -4.79 14.33 6.65
N GLY A 142 -4.07 14.53 5.55
CA GLY A 142 -4.35 15.63 4.64
C GLY A 142 -5.58 15.36 3.77
N PRO A 143 -6.53 16.31 3.62
CA PRO A 143 -7.28 16.35 2.38
C PRO A 143 -6.43 16.92 1.23
N LYS A 144 -5.31 17.62 1.55
CA LYS A 144 -4.42 18.24 0.57
C LYS A 144 -3.39 17.23 0.04
N ASP A 145 -2.41 16.88 0.86
CA ASP A 145 -1.26 16.06 0.43
C ASP A 145 -1.14 14.80 1.28
N ALA A 146 -0.63 13.72 0.68
CA ALA A 146 -0.17 12.55 1.43
C ALA A 146 1.15 12.87 2.16
N VAL A 147 1.40 12.20 3.27
CA VAL A 147 2.58 12.41 4.12
C VAL A 147 3.55 11.24 3.95
N VAL A 148 4.82 11.54 3.71
CA VAL A 148 5.87 10.51 3.73
C VAL A 148 6.20 10.15 5.18
N GLN A 149 6.15 8.86 5.49
CA GLN A 149 6.44 8.33 6.82
C GLN A 149 7.45 7.17 6.72
N ARG A 150 8.07 6.87 7.85
CA ARG A 150 9.00 5.76 8.01
C ARG A 150 8.56 4.87 9.17
N MET A 151 8.70 3.56 9.02
CA MET A 151 8.44 2.59 10.09
C MET A 151 9.43 1.44 9.99
N ARG A 152 9.89 0.92 11.15
CA ARG A 152 10.75 -0.27 11.19
C ARG A 152 10.12 -1.40 10.38
N SER A 153 10.90 -2.05 9.52
CA SER A 153 10.39 -2.99 8.52
C SER A 153 9.47 -4.07 9.12
N ASP A 154 9.89 -4.67 10.23
CA ASP A 154 9.16 -5.74 10.90
C ASP A 154 7.81 -5.25 11.46
N PHE A 155 7.75 -4.01 11.97
CA PHE A 155 6.51 -3.44 12.49
C PHE A 155 5.53 -3.10 11.38
N TYR A 156 6.04 -2.60 10.26
CA TYR A 156 5.22 -2.31 9.12
C TYR A 156 4.63 -3.60 8.55
N ALA A 157 5.46 -4.64 8.35
CA ALA A 157 5.06 -5.94 7.81
C ALA A 157 4.06 -6.67 8.72
N ARG A 158 4.28 -6.67 10.05
CA ARG A 158 3.33 -7.22 11.04
C ARG A 158 1.96 -6.55 11.00
N GLY A 159 1.91 -5.27 10.61
CA GLY A 159 0.66 -4.53 10.51
C GLY A 159 -0.18 -4.91 9.30
N ILE A 160 0.36 -5.64 8.33
CA ILE A 160 -0.34 -5.99 7.08
C ILE A 160 -1.52 -6.89 7.37
N THR A 161 -2.68 -6.52 6.84
CA THR A 161 -3.92 -7.25 7.06
C THR A 161 -3.99 -8.47 6.15
N TYR A 162 -4.83 -9.44 6.51
CA TYR A 162 -5.14 -10.55 5.60
C TYR A 162 -5.89 -10.08 4.34
N ALA A 163 -6.53 -8.92 4.42
CA ALA A 163 -7.31 -8.23 3.38
C ALA A 163 -6.46 -7.58 2.26
N ALA A 164 -5.21 -8.02 2.11
CA ALA A 164 -4.40 -7.96 0.89
C ALA A 164 -3.54 -6.71 0.62
N GLY A 165 -2.54 -6.94 -0.24
CA GLY A 165 -1.59 -5.97 -0.80
C GLY A 165 -1.45 -6.20 -2.31
N SER A 166 -0.93 -5.20 -3.05
CA SER A 166 -0.75 -5.29 -4.51
C SER A 166 0.40 -4.43 -4.99
N VAL A 167 1.09 -4.90 -6.03
CA VAL A 167 2.19 -4.22 -6.74
C VAL A 167 1.79 -4.24 -8.19
N GLN A 168 2.34 -3.30 -8.94
CA GLN A 168 2.25 -3.35 -10.38
C GLN A 168 2.63 -4.75 -10.91
N ARG A 169 1.82 -5.26 -11.84
CA ARG A 169 2.22 -6.41 -12.66
C ARG A 169 3.45 -6.02 -13.49
N SER A 170 4.57 -6.69 -13.29
CA SER A 170 5.73 -6.52 -14.19
C SER A 170 5.26 -6.83 -15.60
N ARG A 171 5.44 -5.90 -16.55
CA ARG A 171 5.23 -6.23 -17.97
C ARG A 171 6.14 -7.43 -18.28
N LYS A 172 5.55 -8.54 -18.73
CA LYS A 172 6.30 -9.58 -19.44
C LYS A 172 6.75 -9.01 -20.78
#